data_AF-A0A7S4K8N4-F1
#
_entry.id   AF-A0A7S4K8N4-F1
#
_cell.length_a   1.000
_cell.length_b   1.000
_cell.length_c   1.000
_cell.angle_alpha   90.00
_cell.angle_beta   90.00
_cell.angle_gamma   90.00
#
_symmetry.space_group_name_H-M   'P 1'
#
loop_
_entity.id
_entity.type
_entity.pdbx_description
1 polymer ?
#
loop_
_entity_poly.entity_id
_entity_poly.type
_entity_poly.pdbx_seq_one_letter_code
_entity_poly.pdbx_strand_id
1 'polypeptide(L)'
;NKIGLYICCQTIAFVAFNKVFTVQYLVWYFALLPLAFASGFRVGYRMHLVTTSLLVGGMGMWLGFAYQLEFLGKPMWLTLVTASALMFAGHMSLFCSLILNDARGEEEEERRRTK
;
A
#
# COMPACT_ATOMS: atom_id res chain seq x y z
N ASN A 1 19.46 -5.31 5.79
CA ASN A 1 18.98 -6.47 5.02
C ASN A 1 17.68 -6.07 4.34
N LYS A 2 17.70 -5.84 3.02
CA LYS A 2 16.58 -5.22 2.26
C LYS A 2 15.50 -6.20 1.82
N ILE A 3 15.68 -7.50 2.08
CA ILE A 3 14.75 -8.56 1.65
C ILE A 3 13.31 -8.28 2.09
N GLY A 4 13.08 -7.82 3.33
CA GLY A 4 11.74 -7.51 3.84
C GLY A 4 11.02 -6.40 3.06
N LEU A 5 11.77 -5.38 2.61
CA LEU A 5 11.23 -4.30 1.78
C LEU A 5 10.79 -4.82 0.41
N TYR A 6 11.64 -5.61 -0.26
CA TYR A 6 11.34 -6.14 -1.59
C TYR A 6 10.16 -7.10 -1.58
N ILE A 7 10.04 -7.96 -0.56
CA ILE A 7 8.87 -8.83 -0.38
C ILE A 7 7.60 -7.99 -0.21
N CYS A 8 7.64 -6.92 0.60
CA CYS A 8 6.50 -6.03 0.79
C CYS A 8 6.09 -5.33 -0.52
N CYS A 9 7.06 -4.77 -1.26
CA CYS A 9 6.80 -4.15 -2.56
C CYS A 9 6.20 -5.14 -3.57
N GLN A 10 6.73 -6.36 -3.64
CA GLN A 10 6.18 -7.42 -4.51
C GLN A 10 4.74 -7.76 -4.13
N THR A 11 4.42 -7.87 -2.84
CA THR A 11 3.05 -8.16 -2.39
C THR A 11 2.09 -7.02 -2.67
N ILE A 12 2.49 -5.75 -2.45
CA ILE A 12 1.68 -4.58 -2.79
C ILE A 12 1.34 -4.58 -4.28
N ALA A 13 2.33 -4.81 -5.14
CA ALA A 13 2.13 -4.90 -6.58
C ALA A 13 1.19 -6.07 -6.94
N PHE A 14 1.42 -7.26 -6.38
CA PHE A 14 0.57 -8.42 -6.63
C PHE A 14 -0.90 -8.16 -6.27
N VAL A 15 -1.18 -7.56 -5.11
CA VAL A 15 -2.55 -7.26 -4.69
C VAL A 15 -3.19 -6.18 -5.57
N ALA A 16 -2.44 -5.13 -5.91
CA ALA A 16 -2.95 -4.04 -6.74
C ALA A 16 -3.37 -4.48 -8.15
N PHE A 17 -2.63 -5.41 -8.75
CA PHE A 17 -2.91 -5.93 -10.09
C PHE A 17 -3.82 -7.17 -10.10
N ASN A 18 -4.28 -7.63 -8.94
CA ASN A 18 -5.20 -8.76 -8.87
C ASN A 18 -6.63 -8.36 -9.24
N LYS A 19 -7.29 -9.20 -10.04
CA LYS A 19 -8.70 -9.01 -10.41
C LYS A 19 -9.66 -9.28 -9.25
N VAL A 20 -9.27 -10.16 -8.33
CA VAL A 20 -10.10 -10.57 -7.18
C VAL A 20 -9.50 -9.99 -5.92
N PHE A 21 -10.31 -9.28 -5.12
CA PHE A 21 -9.93 -8.79 -3.81
C PHE A 21 -10.53 -9.69 -2.72
N THR A 22 -9.69 -10.23 -1.84
CA THR A 22 -10.11 -11.14 -0.77
C THR A 22 -9.61 -10.65 0.59
N VAL A 23 -10.30 -11.05 1.67
CA VAL A 23 -9.88 -10.76 3.06
C VAL A 23 -8.46 -11.26 3.34
N GLN A 24 -8.00 -12.30 2.64
CA GLN A 24 -6.63 -12.83 2.77
C GLN A 24 -5.55 -11.75 2.51
N TYR A 25 -5.82 -10.80 1.61
CA TYR A 25 -4.86 -9.73 1.31
C TYR A 25 -4.69 -8.76 2.49
N LEU A 26 -5.75 -8.53 3.27
CA LEU A 26 -5.69 -7.68 4.47
C LEU A 26 -4.69 -8.24 5.50
N VAL A 27 -4.67 -9.56 5.66
CA VAL A 27 -3.76 -10.25 6.57
C VAL A 27 -2.30 -10.02 6.16
N TRP A 28 -2.01 -10.01 4.86
CA TRP A 28 -0.67 -9.75 4.37
C TRP A 28 -0.19 -8.34 4.68
N TYR A 29 -1.06 -7.34 4.60
CA TYR A 29 -0.69 -5.96 4.97
C TYR A 29 -0.29 -5.83 6.44
N PHE A 30 -1.01 -6.48 7.36
CA PHE A 30 -0.66 -6.44 8.78
C PHE A 30 0.71 -7.07 9.09
N ALA A 31 1.12 -8.09 8.34
CA ALA A 31 2.41 -8.75 8.54
C ALA A 31 3.58 -8.03 7.82
N LEU A 32 3.35 -7.55 6.60
CA LEU A 32 4.41 -7.05 5.72
C LEU A 32 4.75 -5.57 5.94
N LEU A 33 3.80 -4.74 6.37
CA LEU A 33 4.10 -3.34 6.69
C LEU A 33 5.12 -3.22 7.84
N PRO A 34 4.94 -3.87 9.01
CA PRO A 34 5.93 -3.85 10.09
C PRO A 34 7.31 -4.35 9.65
N LEU A 35 7.34 -5.37 8.79
CA LEU A 35 8.59 -5.94 8.27
C LEU A 35 9.33 -4.98 7.34
N ALA A 36 8.61 -4.26 6.46
CA ALA A 36 9.18 -3.21 5.64
C ALA A 36 9.75 -2.07 6.51
N PHE A 37 9.05 -1.70 7.59
CA PHE A 37 9.53 -0.66 8.51
C PHE A 37 10.78 -1.06 9.30
N ALA A 38 10.88 -2.34 9.70
CA ALA A 38 12.05 -2.84 10.42
C ALA A 38 13.34 -2.87 9.56
N SER A 39 13.26 -2.72 8.25
CA SER A 39 14.39 -2.90 7.33
C SER A 39 15.35 -1.71 7.21
N GLY A 40 15.12 -0.62 7.96
CA GLY A 40 16.03 0.54 8.04
C GLY A 40 15.47 1.85 7.47
N PHE A 41 14.14 1.95 7.36
CA PHE A 41 13.45 3.06 6.73
C PHE A 41 13.53 4.35 7.58
N ARG A 42 14.28 5.36 7.10
CA ARG A 42 14.42 6.68 7.75
C ARG A 42 13.44 7.71 7.18
N VAL A 43 12.17 7.36 7.05
CA VAL A 43 11.14 8.34 6.65
C VAL A 43 10.38 8.80 7.89
N GLY A 44 9.97 10.08 7.91
CA GLY A 44 9.24 10.65 9.02
C GLY A 44 7.95 9.87 9.29
N TYR A 45 7.76 9.42 10.54
CA TYR A 45 6.59 8.70 11.06
C TYR A 45 5.23 9.17 10.51
N ARG A 46 5.10 10.47 10.23
CA ARG A 46 3.90 11.09 9.64
C ARG A 46 3.55 10.56 8.25
N MET A 47 4.52 10.41 7.36
CA MET A 47 4.26 9.96 5.99
C MET A 47 3.80 8.49 5.98
N HIS A 48 4.34 7.68 6.89
CA HIS A 48 3.88 6.31 7.10
C HIS A 48 2.43 6.23 7.55
N LEU A 49 2.10 7.00 8.59
CA LEU A 49 0.75 7.02 9.14
C LEU A 49 -0.26 7.48 8.09
N VAL A 50 0.08 8.50 7.30
CA VAL A 50 -0.77 8.98 6.21
C VAL A 50 -0.96 7.91 5.14
N THR A 51 0.11 7.32 4.60
CA THR A 51 -0.01 6.36 3.50
C THR A 51 -0.69 5.06 3.94
N THR A 52 -0.40 4.56 5.14
CA THR A 52 -1.08 3.39 5.69
C THR A 52 -2.55 3.68 5.99
N SER A 53 -2.88 4.86 6.54
CA SER A 53 -4.28 5.25 6.78
C SER A 53 -5.05 5.43 5.46
N LEU A 54 -4.40 5.96 4.42
CA LEU A 54 -5.00 6.10 3.10
C LEU A 54 -5.31 4.72 2.49
N LEU A 55 -4.40 3.77 2.65
CA LEU A 55 -4.58 2.38 2.18
C LEU A 55 -5.73 1.69 2.91
N VAL A 56 -5.70 1.69 4.25
CA VAL A 56 -6.72 1.04 5.09
C VAL A 56 -8.08 1.72 4.91
N GLY A 57 -8.12 3.05 4.86
CA GLY A 57 -9.32 3.83 4.61
C GLY A 57 -9.90 3.57 3.21
N GLY A 58 -9.05 3.50 2.19
CA GLY A 58 -9.44 3.16 0.82
C GLY A 58 -10.04 1.75 0.72
N MET A 59 -9.42 0.77 1.38
CA MET A 59 -9.95 -0.61 1.45
C MET A 59 -11.29 -0.67 2.20
N GLY A 60 -11.41 0.01 3.34
CA GLY A 60 -12.64 0.06 4.12
C GLY A 60 -13.78 0.74 3.36
N MET A 61 -13.49 1.83 2.65
CA MET A 61 -14.46 2.53 1.80
C MET A 61 -14.92 1.64 0.65
N TRP A 62 -13.99 0.98 -0.04
CA TRP A 62 -14.30 0.05 -1.13
C TRP A 62 -15.19 -1.09 -0.64
N LEU A 63 -14.84 -1.71 0.50
CA LEU A 63 -15.61 -2.79 1.11
C LEU A 63 -17.02 -2.34 1.49
N GLY A 64 -17.16 -1.13 2.03
CA GLY A 64 -18.46 -0.55 2.35
C GLY A 64 -19.36 -0.36 1.12
N PHE A 65 -18.80 0.03 -0.02
CA PHE A 65 -19.56 0.14 -1.27
C PHE A 65 -19.86 -1.22 -1.91
N ALA A 66 -18.91 -2.16 -1.86
CA ALA A 66 -19.13 -3.53 -2.31
C ALA A 66 -20.28 -4.18 -1.53
N TYR A 67 -20.29 -3.99 -0.19
CA TYR A 67 -21.37 -4.48 0.66
C TYR A 67 -22.74 -3.94 0.25
N GLN A 68 -22.82 -2.64 -0.02
CA GLN A 68 -24.07 -2.00 -0.45
C GLN A 68 -24.55 -2.50 -1.82
N LEU A 69 -23.62 -2.78 -2.74
CA LEU A 69 -23.94 -3.30 -4.07
C LEU A 69 -24.43 -4.75 -3.98
N GLU A 70 -23.68 -5.61 -3.27
CA GLU A 70 -23.86 -7.07 -3.30
C GLU A 70 -24.95 -7.54 -2.32
N PHE A 71 -25.00 -7.01 -1.10
CA PHE A 71 -25.93 -7.46 -0.07
C PHE A 71 -27.20 -6.60 0.03
N LEU A 72 -27.09 -5.29 -0.22
CA LEU A 72 -28.24 -4.38 -0.14
C LEU A 72 -28.87 -4.07 -1.50
N GLY A 73 -28.29 -4.57 -2.60
CA GLY A 73 -28.83 -4.40 -3.95
C GLY A 73 -28.89 -2.95 -4.45
N LYS A 74 -28.14 -2.03 -3.84
CA LYS A 74 -28.12 -0.61 -4.24
C LYS A 74 -27.29 -0.44 -5.52
N PRO A 75 -27.67 0.46 -6.45
CA PRO A 75 -26.96 0.66 -7.72
C PRO A 75 -25.65 1.45 -7.54
N MET A 76 -24.69 0.89 -6.80
CA MET A 76 -23.40 1.52 -6.45
C MET A 76 -22.28 1.22 -7.47
N TRP A 77 -22.60 0.74 -8.67
CA TRP A 77 -21.61 0.29 -9.67
C TRP A 77 -20.56 1.36 -9.99
N LEU A 78 -20.97 2.58 -10.32
CA LEU A 78 -20.04 3.68 -10.63
C LEU A 78 -19.19 4.04 -9.41
N THR A 79 -19.80 4.13 -8.23
CA THR A 79 -19.12 4.42 -6.97
C THR A 79 -18.10 3.33 -6.60
N LEU A 80 -18.41 2.07 -6.90
CA LEU A 80 -17.51 0.95 -6.64
C LEU A 80 -16.33 0.97 -7.62
N VAL A 81 -16.55 1.30 -8.89
CA VAL A 81 -15.47 1.45 -9.87
C VAL A 81 -14.55 2.61 -9.51
N THR A 82 -15.11 3.77 -9.11
CA THR A 82 -14.29 4.91 -8.67
C THR A 82 -13.53 4.60 -7.39
N ALA A 83 -14.16 3.93 -6.42
CA ALA A 83 -13.48 3.45 -5.20
C ALA A 83 -12.36 2.45 -5.53
N SER A 84 -12.58 1.56 -6.51
CA SER A 84 -11.57 0.60 -6.98
C SER A 84 -10.35 1.33 -7.56
N ALA A 85 -10.59 2.35 -8.39
CA ALA A 85 -9.54 3.15 -8.99
C ALA A 85 -8.75 3.95 -7.94
N LEU A 86 -9.44 4.54 -6.96
CA LEU A 86 -8.79 5.24 -5.84
C LEU A 86 -7.96 4.28 -4.98
N MET A 87 -8.49 3.09 -4.68
CA MET A 87 -7.76 2.06 -3.97
C MET A 87 -6.51 1.64 -4.74
N PHE A 88 -6.61 1.41 -6.05
CA PHE A 88 -5.46 1.10 -6.91
C PHE A 88 -4.41 2.21 -6.88
N ALA A 89 -4.82 3.48 -7.03
CA ALA A 89 -3.93 4.63 -6.93
C ALA A 89 -3.24 4.70 -5.56
N GLY A 90 -3.96 4.39 -4.47
CA GLY A 90 -3.41 4.27 -3.13
C GLY A 90 -2.29 3.23 -3.04
N HIS A 91 -2.52 2.02 -3.57
CA HIS A 91 -1.50 0.97 -3.61
C HIS A 91 -0.27 1.37 -4.42
N MET A 92 -0.45 1.97 -5.60
CA MET A 92 0.66 2.42 -6.44
C MET A 92 1.44 3.57 -5.81
N SER A 93 0.76 4.50 -5.13
CA SER A 93 1.43 5.57 -4.40
C SER A 93 2.29 5.04 -3.26
N LEU A 94 1.81 4.02 -2.53
CA LEU A 94 2.58 3.34 -1.49
C LEU A 94 3.80 2.61 -2.08
N PHE A 95 3.59 1.83 -3.15
CA PHE A 95 4.66 1.12 -3.85
C PHE A 95 5.76 2.08 -4.32
N CYS A 96 5.41 3.14 -5.04
CA CYS A 96 6.36 4.15 -5.50
C CYS A 96 7.06 4.85 -4.34
N SER A 97 6.33 5.17 -3.26
CA SER A 97 6.92 5.80 -2.08
C SER A 97 7.96 4.88 -1.41
N LEU A 98 7.73 3.58 -1.37
CA LEU A 98 8.69 2.63 -0.81
C LEU A 98 9.97 2.55 -1.64
N ILE A 99 9.85 2.43 -2.96
CA ILE A 99 10.99 2.32 -3.88
C ILE A 99 11.80 3.62 -3.95
N LEU A 100 11.14 4.76 -4.14
CA LEU A 100 11.81 6.05 -4.28
C LEU A 100 12.58 6.42 -3.01
N ASN A 101 12.04 6.09 -1.84
CA ASN A 101 12.74 6.35 -0.58
C ASN A 101 13.92 5.40 -0.36
N ASP A 102 13.85 4.15 -0.83
CA ASP A 102 15.01 3.24 -0.79
C ASP A 102 16.15 3.77 -1.68
N ALA A 103 15.84 4.17 -2.92
CA ALA A 103 16.81 4.77 -3.84
C ALA A 103 17.46 6.04 -3.26
N ARG A 104 16.67 6.94 -2.68
CA ARG A 104 17.18 8.14 -2.00
C ARG A 104 18.07 7.80 -0.79
N GLY A 105 17.73 6.75 -0.06
CA GLY A 105 18.53 6.26 1.06
C GLY A 105 19.93 5.80 0.62
N GLU A 106 20.00 5.11 -0.51
CA GLU A 106 21.28 4.68 -1.11
C GLU A 106 22.15 5.87 -1.54
N GLU A 107 21.56 6.85 -2.24
CA GLU A 107 22.28 8.07 -2.67
C GLU A 107 22.83 8.88 -1.47
N GLU A 108 22.07 8.97 -0.38
CA GLU A 108 22.52 9.67 0.84
C GLU A 108 23.66 8.93 1.54
N GLU A 109 23.64 7.58 1.57
CA GLU A 109 24.74 6.79 2.13
C GLU A 109 26.01 6.90 1.28
N GLU A 110 25.89 6.87 -0.05
CA GLU A 110 27.02 7.04 -0.96
C GLU A 110 27.65 8.43 -0.85
N ARG A 111 26.82 9.48 -0.76
CA ARG A 111 27.28 10.87 -0.51
C ARG A 111 28.01 11.01 0.84
N ARG A 112 27.62 10.24 1.86
CA ARG A 112 28.30 10.25 3.17
C ARG A 112 29.62 9.50 3.15
N ARG A 113 29.77 8.48 2.30
CA ARG A 113 31.04 7.73 2.14
C ARG A 113 32.08 8.47 1.30
N THR A 114 31.62 9.32 0.39
CA THR A 114 32.47 10.12 -0.52
C THR A 114 32.93 11.45 0.07
N LYS A 115 32.37 11.86 1.22
CA LYS A 115 32.83 12.99 2.04
C LYS A 115 33.74 12.52 3.16
#